data_AF-A0A1Y2CMG7-F1
#
_entry.id   AF-A0A1Y2CMG7-F1
#
_cell.length_a   1.000
_cell.length_b   1.000
_cell.length_c   1.000
_cell.angle_alpha   90.00
_cell.angle_beta   90.00
_cell.angle_gamma   90.00
#
_symmetry.space_group_name_H-M   'P 1'
#
loop_
_entity.id
_entity.type
_entity.pdbx_description
1 polymer ?
#
loop_
_entity_poly.entity_id
_entity_poly.type
_entity_poly.pdbx_seq_one_letter_code
_entity_poly.pdbx_strand_id
1 'polypeptide(L)'
;MAILSSSPTLSNRSTIFMDDCTNALLEMGGTLELTDSLKCLRRKNQEATQVFVTKIKYAMKTAVLHEIGGVTSLGMTFIEWMELRGDSLLITTMSEFIKLLDIWCSMKESRRSMDGSATDGHDMNSCETNEADQAFLQKASSSITAQFLVEAKQTVLRDSYSKAQEGKWSIEVNDDTVPLVATSVTYKTARVWIINLWKTAFLFGLLFCIAYFMVFVQMWSDDLVLKNAKGAPLVSLHDVVYERYIPKYFKQLPSTIVDAPIGFGLLFSIAFSIWVGGRQDPTRYMRRSLYGLCCLYGFRTLSIAVTQLPPSNPAFCKPFPATFQEYIPASLDMLSGKSPACSDMMFSGHTGVLCFILMRLWFDTANNGVKPFFRYLIRTVAVVAYCLSVTTFIAVRLHYTMDVLIGAAIGFSWAISFENSFVMLPLYTTQSGFILALLRWVESSSEPVAPSLVKMD
;
A
#
# COMPACT_ATOMS: atom_id res chain seq x y z
N MET A 1 54.16 9.61 -22.93
CA MET A 1 53.77 9.73 -21.50
C MET A 1 52.45 8.99 -21.37
N ALA A 2 52.34 7.69 -21.10
CA ALA A 2 53.00 6.78 -20.14
C ALA A 2 52.68 7.09 -18.66
N ILE A 3 52.17 6.04 -17.97
CA ILE A 3 51.93 5.82 -16.52
C ILE A 3 50.53 6.24 -16.03
N LEU A 4 49.52 5.35 -16.01
CA LEU A 4 49.21 4.24 -15.06
C LEU A 4 48.48 4.70 -13.77
N SER A 5 47.21 4.34 -13.61
CA SER A 5 46.83 3.36 -12.57
C SER A 5 45.44 2.76 -12.87
N SER A 6 45.38 1.45 -12.76
CA SER A 6 44.27 0.55 -13.04
C SER A 6 43.52 0.22 -11.75
N SER A 7 42.19 0.22 -11.79
CA SER A 7 41.34 -0.41 -10.77
C SER A 7 40.59 -1.59 -11.40
N PRO A 8 40.55 -2.78 -10.77
CA PRO A 8 40.03 -3.99 -11.40
C PRO A 8 38.50 -4.06 -11.41
N THR A 9 37.99 -4.54 -12.53
CA THR A 9 36.60 -4.84 -12.84
C THR A 9 36.01 -5.93 -11.94
N LEU A 10 34.91 -5.62 -11.24
CA LEU A 10 33.99 -6.57 -10.63
C LEU A 10 32.85 -6.87 -11.63
N SER A 11 33.16 -7.62 -12.68
CA SER A 11 32.16 -8.08 -13.66
C SER A 11 32.66 -9.35 -14.36
N ASN A 12 32.77 -10.46 -13.63
CA ASN A 12 33.04 -11.78 -14.26
C ASN A 12 32.75 -13.03 -13.40
N ARG A 13 31.89 -12.95 -12.37
CA ARG A 13 31.56 -14.15 -11.55
C ARG A 13 30.17 -14.73 -11.76
N SER A 14 29.28 -14.04 -12.47
CA SER A 14 27.95 -14.57 -12.82
C SER A 14 27.94 -15.36 -14.14
N THR A 15 28.96 -15.20 -14.99
CA THR A 15 29.10 -15.89 -16.28
C THR A 15 29.69 -17.29 -16.15
N ILE A 16 30.67 -17.49 -15.25
CA ILE A 16 31.34 -18.79 -15.05
C ILE A 16 30.39 -19.88 -14.51
N PHE A 17 29.28 -19.51 -13.85
CA PHE A 17 28.35 -20.49 -13.23
C PHE A 17 27.28 -21.04 -14.19
N MET A 18 26.98 -20.35 -15.29
CA MET A 18 26.00 -20.79 -16.31
C MET A 18 26.66 -21.60 -17.44
N ASP A 19 27.95 -21.42 -17.66
CA ASP A 19 28.68 -22.09 -18.74
C ASP A 19 28.85 -23.61 -18.50
N ASP A 20 28.98 -24.06 -17.25
CA ASP A 20 29.17 -25.50 -16.96
C ASP A 20 27.94 -26.38 -17.24
N CYS A 21 26.72 -25.86 -17.00
CA CYS A 21 25.50 -26.61 -17.33
C CYS A 21 25.19 -26.57 -18.83
N THR A 22 25.58 -25.48 -19.51
CA THR A 22 25.34 -25.30 -20.94
C THR A 22 26.33 -26.12 -21.77
N ASN A 23 27.57 -26.26 -21.31
CA ASN A 23 28.58 -27.13 -21.95
C ASN A 23 28.27 -28.62 -21.76
N ALA A 24 27.72 -29.05 -20.61
CA ALA A 24 27.23 -30.42 -20.42
C ALA A 24 26.02 -30.78 -21.30
N LEU A 25 25.19 -29.79 -21.66
CA LEU A 25 24.06 -29.92 -22.59
C LEU A 25 24.48 -29.99 -24.06
N LEU A 26 25.64 -29.40 -24.40
CA LEU A 26 26.19 -29.38 -25.77
C LEU A 26 27.05 -30.60 -26.09
N GLU A 27 27.70 -31.23 -25.10
CA GLU A 27 28.51 -32.44 -25.31
C GLU A 27 27.69 -33.75 -25.34
N MET A 28 26.45 -33.74 -24.86
CA MET A 28 25.56 -34.92 -24.89
C MET A 28 24.46 -34.74 -25.93
N GLY A 29 24.83 -34.97 -27.20
CA GLY A 29 23.89 -35.09 -28.31
C GLY A 29 23.01 -36.34 -28.15
N GLY A 30 21.88 -36.21 -27.47
CA GLY A 30 20.91 -37.27 -27.30
C GLY A 30 19.75 -36.83 -26.42
N THR A 31 18.53 -37.01 -26.92
CA THR A 31 17.24 -36.69 -26.27
C THR A 31 17.21 -37.06 -24.78
N LEU A 32 17.39 -36.07 -23.91
CA LEU A 32 17.17 -36.20 -22.47
C LEU A 32 15.83 -35.56 -22.13
N GLU A 33 14.96 -36.29 -21.43
CA GLU A 33 13.69 -35.76 -20.94
C GLU A 33 13.93 -34.64 -19.92
N LEU A 34 13.08 -33.61 -19.96
CA LEU A 34 13.04 -32.44 -19.07
C LEU A 34 13.21 -32.79 -17.57
N THR A 35 12.82 -34.01 -17.20
CA THR A 35 12.93 -34.64 -15.89
C THR A 35 14.37 -34.72 -15.38
N ASP A 36 15.35 -34.97 -16.23
CA ASP A 36 16.75 -35.15 -15.80
C ASP A 36 17.50 -33.80 -15.66
N SER A 37 17.12 -32.80 -16.45
CA SER A 37 17.57 -31.41 -16.25
C SER A 37 17.06 -30.84 -14.93
N LEU A 38 15.81 -31.14 -14.56
CA LEU A 38 15.24 -30.77 -13.27
C LEU A 38 15.91 -31.50 -12.08
N LYS A 39 16.32 -32.76 -12.26
CA LYS A 39 17.12 -33.48 -11.24
C LYS A 39 18.50 -32.86 -11.04
N CYS A 40 19.17 -32.43 -12.12
CA CYS A 40 20.47 -31.76 -12.04
C CYS A 40 20.37 -30.41 -11.30
N LEU A 41 19.37 -29.58 -11.65
CA LEU A 41 19.08 -28.32 -10.94
C LEU A 41 18.74 -28.55 -9.46
N ARG A 42 17.96 -29.59 -9.15
CA ARG A 42 17.64 -29.96 -7.77
C ARG A 42 18.87 -30.40 -6.97
N ARG A 43 19.76 -31.18 -7.60
CA ARG A 43 21.01 -31.65 -6.99
C ARG A 43 21.98 -30.48 -6.72
N LYS A 44 22.16 -29.58 -7.67
CA LYS A 44 23.00 -28.37 -7.48
C LYS A 44 22.42 -27.42 -6.42
N ASN A 45 21.10 -27.32 -6.31
CA ASN A 45 20.45 -26.55 -5.23
C ASN A 45 20.63 -27.23 -3.86
N GLN A 46 20.61 -28.57 -3.80
CA GLN A 46 20.95 -29.33 -2.59
C GLN A 46 22.43 -29.16 -2.21
N GLU A 47 23.35 -29.17 -3.17
CA GLU A 47 24.78 -28.96 -2.93
C GLU A 47 25.07 -27.53 -2.44
N ALA A 48 24.45 -26.51 -3.03
CA ALA A 48 24.55 -25.11 -2.57
C ALA A 48 23.97 -24.93 -1.16
N THR A 49 22.85 -25.61 -0.87
CA THR A 49 22.24 -25.65 0.47
C THR A 49 23.16 -26.35 1.46
N GLN A 50 23.79 -27.48 1.10
CA GLN A 50 24.76 -28.15 1.96
C GLN A 50 25.99 -27.30 2.26
N VAL A 51 26.54 -26.58 1.28
CA VAL A 51 27.68 -25.68 1.50
C VAL A 51 27.30 -24.53 2.43
N PHE A 52 26.11 -23.96 2.27
CA PHE A 52 25.58 -22.91 3.15
C PHE A 52 25.35 -23.42 4.58
N VAL A 53 24.74 -24.61 4.74
CA VAL A 53 24.53 -25.27 6.03
C VAL A 53 25.85 -25.65 6.70
N THR A 54 26.85 -26.08 5.94
CA THR A 54 28.19 -26.39 6.47
C THR A 54 28.88 -25.14 7.00
N LYS A 55 28.72 -23.99 6.34
CA LYS A 55 29.21 -22.70 6.82
C LYS A 55 28.47 -22.23 8.09
N ILE A 56 27.16 -22.47 8.19
CA ILE A 56 26.38 -22.21 9.41
C ILE A 56 26.82 -23.14 10.55
N LYS A 57 26.98 -24.45 10.28
CA LYS A 57 27.50 -25.42 11.26
C LYS A 57 28.89 -25.00 11.75
N TYR A 58 29.76 -24.50 10.87
CA TYR A 58 31.08 -23.99 11.24
C TYR A 58 31.00 -22.70 12.07
N ALA A 59 30.21 -21.70 11.63
CA ALA A 59 30.02 -20.44 12.36
C ALA A 59 29.41 -20.66 13.75
N MET A 60 28.41 -21.53 13.87
CA MET A 60 27.82 -21.91 15.16
C MET A 60 28.75 -22.76 16.00
N LYS A 61 29.52 -23.70 15.43
CA LYS A 61 30.54 -24.45 16.18
C LYS A 61 31.63 -23.54 16.74
N THR A 62 31.97 -22.47 16.01
CA THR A 62 32.94 -21.46 16.45
C THR A 62 32.35 -20.54 17.54
N ALA A 63 31.05 -20.22 17.45
CA ALA A 63 30.33 -19.46 18.49
C ALA A 63 30.02 -20.30 19.76
N VAL A 64 29.82 -21.62 19.62
CA VAL A 64 29.42 -22.55 20.70
C VAL A 64 30.63 -23.17 21.42
N LEU A 65 31.80 -23.23 20.79
CA LEU A 65 33.05 -23.60 21.48
C LEU A 65 33.45 -22.59 22.57
N HIS A 66 32.80 -21.42 22.63
CA HIS A 66 33.13 -20.38 23.58
C HIS A 66 32.25 -20.30 24.82
N GLU A 67 31.04 -20.88 24.87
CA GLU A 67 30.24 -20.89 26.12
C GLU A 67 28.91 -21.69 26.00
N ILE A 68 28.54 -22.38 27.08
CA ILE A 68 27.22 -22.98 27.40
C ILE A 68 26.98 -24.44 26.93
N GLY A 69 27.23 -25.38 27.85
CA GLY A 69 27.01 -26.83 27.69
C GLY A 69 25.58 -27.36 27.97
N GLY A 70 24.53 -26.60 27.66
CA GLY A 70 23.14 -26.97 28.02
C GLY A 70 22.14 -27.15 26.86
N VAL A 71 22.45 -26.70 25.64
CA VAL A 71 21.47 -26.56 24.53
C VAL A 71 21.75 -27.55 23.38
N THR A 72 22.44 -28.66 23.65
CA THR A 72 22.97 -29.55 22.60
C THR A 72 21.95 -30.54 22.06
N SER A 73 20.97 -30.98 22.86
CA SER A 73 19.97 -31.97 22.45
C SER A 73 18.88 -31.38 21.52
N LEU A 74 18.37 -30.18 21.84
CA LEU A 74 17.31 -29.56 21.03
C LEU A 74 17.84 -28.99 19.69
N GLY A 75 19.06 -28.44 19.69
CA GLY A 75 19.67 -27.84 18.50
C GLY A 75 20.02 -28.85 17.41
N MET A 76 20.51 -30.05 17.78
CA MET A 76 20.84 -31.11 16.81
C MET A 76 19.58 -31.73 16.20
N THR A 77 18.54 -31.96 16.99
CA THR A 77 17.23 -32.45 16.50
C THR A 77 16.53 -31.44 15.58
N PHE A 78 16.75 -30.14 15.81
CA PHE A 78 16.25 -29.06 14.97
C PHE A 78 16.98 -28.97 13.61
N ILE A 79 18.28 -29.25 13.58
CA ILE A 79 19.07 -29.28 12.33
C ILE A 79 18.69 -30.46 11.42
N GLU A 80 18.46 -31.64 11.98
CA GLU A 80 17.93 -32.79 11.21
C GLU A 80 16.53 -32.52 10.66
N TRP A 81 15.68 -31.80 11.42
CA TRP A 81 14.37 -31.36 10.96
C TRP A 81 14.46 -30.31 9.83
N MET A 82 15.46 -29.42 9.86
CA MET A 82 15.70 -28.41 8.82
C MET A 82 16.26 -29.00 7.52
N GLU A 83 17.09 -30.04 7.58
CA GLU A 83 17.62 -30.75 6.39
C GLU A 83 16.51 -31.39 5.53
N LEU A 84 15.34 -31.69 6.12
CA LEU A 84 14.22 -32.35 5.45
C LEU A 84 13.27 -31.42 4.66
N ARG A 85 13.22 -30.11 4.94
CA ARG A 85 12.15 -29.23 4.40
C ARG A 85 12.54 -28.17 3.38
N GLY A 86 13.81 -27.73 3.31
CA GLY A 86 14.28 -26.85 2.23
C GLY A 86 13.49 -25.54 2.03
N ASP A 87 13.04 -24.89 3.10
CA ASP A 87 12.21 -23.68 3.03
C ASP A 87 13.05 -22.39 2.92
N SER A 88 12.93 -21.71 1.78
CA SER A 88 13.65 -20.46 1.44
C SER A 88 13.29 -19.24 2.31
N LEU A 89 12.08 -19.23 2.90
CA LEU A 89 11.63 -18.16 3.78
C LEU A 89 12.47 -18.12 5.07
N LEU A 90 12.80 -19.28 5.62
CA LEU A 90 13.58 -19.43 6.86
C LEU A 90 15.02 -18.94 6.71
N ILE A 91 15.62 -19.18 5.54
CA ILE A 91 16.97 -18.69 5.18
C ILE A 91 16.99 -17.16 5.16
N THR A 92 15.89 -16.55 4.71
CA THR A 92 15.76 -15.09 4.64
C THR A 92 15.61 -14.50 6.05
N THR A 93 14.77 -15.09 6.90
CA THR A 93 14.59 -14.63 8.30
C THR A 93 15.86 -14.81 9.14
N MET A 94 16.58 -15.92 8.97
CA MET A 94 17.88 -16.13 9.61
C MET A 94 18.95 -15.15 9.10
N SER A 95 18.94 -14.82 7.81
CA SER A 95 19.82 -13.80 7.23
C SER A 95 19.56 -12.41 7.83
N GLU A 96 18.31 -12.00 7.99
CA GLU A 96 17.97 -10.72 8.63
C GLU A 96 18.32 -10.70 10.13
N PHE A 97 18.17 -11.82 10.82
CA PHE A 97 18.62 -11.96 12.21
C PHE A 97 20.14 -11.84 12.35
N ILE A 98 20.91 -12.45 11.44
CA ILE A 98 22.37 -12.32 11.39
C ILE A 98 22.77 -10.87 11.13
N LYS A 99 22.10 -10.16 10.21
CA LYS A 99 22.35 -8.73 9.96
C LYS A 99 22.06 -7.87 11.18
N LEU A 100 21.00 -8.15 11.93
CA LEU A 100 20.67 -7.43 13.16
C LEU A 100 21.73 -7.63 14.26
N LEU A 101 22.25 -8.85 14.39
CA LEU A 101 23.36 -9.13 15.29
C LEU A 101 24.64 -8.40 14.87
N ASP A 102 24.92 -8.35 13.56
CA ASP A 102 26.10 -7.67 13.01
C ASP A 102 26.04 -6.14 13.23
N ILE A 103 24.86 -5.53 13.02
CA ILE A 103 24.61 -4.11 13.32
C ILE A 103 24.76 -3.83 14.81
N TRP A 104 24.23 -4.70 15.68
CA TRP A 104 24.34 -4.52 17.13
C TRP A 104 25.81 -4.61 17.60
N CYS A 105 26.57 -5.56 17.09
CA CYS A 105 28.01 -5.68 17.35
C CYS A 105 28.77 -4.42 16.86
N SER A 106 28.49 -3.93 15.65
CA SER A 106 29.11 -2.73 15.10
C SER A 106 28.79 -1.47 15.92
N MET A 107 27.56 -1.34 16.43
CA MET A 107 27.19 -0.23 17.33
C MET A 107 27.93 -0.29 18.67
N LYS A 108 28.19 -1.49 19.21
CA LYS A 108 28.93 -1.68 20.46
C LYS A 108 30.42 -1.33 20.28
N GLU A 109 31.00 -1.70 19.15
CA GLU A 109 32.35 -1.32 18.74
C GLU A 109 32.48 0.21 18.61
N SER A 110 31.51 0.85 17.94
CA SER A 110 31.50 2.31 17.73
C SER A 110 31.34 3.07 19.04
N ARG A 111 30.53 2.58 19.99
CA ARG A 111 30.35 3.23 21.31
C ARG A 111 31.63 3.12 22.16
N ARG A 112 32.35 1.99 22.12
CA ARG A 112 33.66 1.85 22.76
C ARG A 112 34.72 2.80 22.17
N SER A 113 34.65 3.09 20.86
CA SER A 113 35.58 4.05 20.23
C SER A 113 35.35 5.51 20.64
N MET A 114 34.12 5.87 21.05
CA MET A 114 33.78 7.24 21.46
C MET A 114 34.14 7.56 22.92
N ASP A 115 34.24 6.55 23.78
CA ASP A 115 34.52 6.75 25.21
C ASP A 115 36.00 7.02 25.53
N GLY A 116 36.87 7.17 24.52
CA GLY A 116 38.12 7.96 24.62
C GLY A 116 39.13 7.58 25.70
N SER A 117 39.01 6.40 26.33
CA SER A 117 39.93 5.92 27.36
C SER A 117 41.02 5.06 26.72
N ALA A 118 42.05 5.73 26.21
CA ALA A 118 43.31 5.08 25.87
C ALA A 118 44.04 4.68 27.18
N THR A 119 43.72 3.51 27.69
CA THR A 119 44.56 2.81 28.68
C THR A 119 45.05 1.52 28.04
N ASP A 120 46.35 1.49 27.77
CA ASP A 120 47.10 0.36 27.24
C ASP A 120 46.92 -0.90 28.09
N GLY A 121 46.71 -2.02 27.42
CA GLY A 121 46.86 -3.37 27.97
C GLY A 121 45.62 -3.93 28.67
N HIS A 122 44.67 -4.47 27.90
CA HIS A 122 43.71 -5.43 28.46
C HIS A 122 43.36 -6.56 27.49
N ASP A 123 43.44 -7.77 28.03
CA ASP A 123 43.05 -9.05 27.44
C ASP A 123 41.68 -9.00 26.74
N MET A 124 41.62 -9.55 25.53
CA MET A 124 40.44 -9.66 24.67
C MET A 124 39.34 -10.62 25.19
N ASN A 125 39.41 -11.08 26.45
CA ASN A 125 38.62 -12.23 26.92
C ASN A 125 37.46 -11.93 27.87
N SER A 126 37.08 -10.67 28.15
CA SER A 126 35.89 -10.38 28.97
C SER A 126 34.89 -9.49 28.23
N CYS A 127 34.10 -10.12 27.35
CA CYS A 127 32.80 -9.58 26.99
C CYS A 127 31.81 -9.82 28.15
N GLU A 128 32.02 -9.18 29.30
CA GLU A 128 30.98 -9.11 30.32
C GLU A 128 29.81 -8.30 29.75
N THR A 129 28.74 -9.00 29.39
CA THR A 129 27.48 -8.39 29.00
C THR A 129 26.85 -7.78 30.25
N ASN A 130 26.66 -6.46 30.25
CA ASN A 130 25.86 -5.79 31.27
C ASN A 130 24.44 -6.42 31.31
N GLU A 131 23.84 -6.49 32.49
CA GLU A 131 22.47 -6.96 32.73
C GLU A 131 21.44 -6.33 31.77
N ALA A 132 21.65 -5.09 31.33
CA ALA A 132 20.82 -4.44 30.31
C ALA A 132 20.94 -5.08 28.91
N ASP A 133 22.13 -5.52 28.51
CA ASP A 133 22.36 -6.23 27.24
C ASP A 133 21.73 -7.62 27.28
N GLN A 134 21.82 -8.32 28.42
CA GLN A 134 21.18 -9.62 28.62
C GLN A 134 19.65 -9.51 28.59
N ALA A 135 19.07 -8.49 29.22
CA ALA A 135 17.63 -8.22 29.19
C ALA A 135 17.14 -7.92 27.77
N PHE A 136 17.92 -7.18 26.97
CA PHE A 136 17.59 -6.92 25.57
C PHE A 136 17.63 -8.21 24.72
N LEU A 137 18.70 -8.99 24.84
CA LEU A 137 18.85 -10.25 24.09
C LEU A 137 17.79 -11.28 24.49
N GLN A 138 17.45 -11.38 25.77
CA GLN A 138 16.40 -12.27 26.27
C GLN A 138 15.00 -11.84 25.76
N LYS A 139 14.75 -10.53 25.67
CA LYS A 139 13.50 -9.99 25.11
C LYS A 139 13.41 -10.19 23.59
N ALA A 140 14.50 -10.02 22.87
CA ALA A 140 14.57 -10.28 21.43
C ALA A 140 14.40 -11.79 21.12
N SER A 141 15.11 -12.65 21.85
CA SER A 141 15.04 -14.11 21.75
C SER A 141 13.62 -14.64 22.02
N SER A 142 12.96 -14.17 23.09
CA SER A 142 11.59 -14.57 23.41
C SER A 142 10.57 -14.09 22.38
N SER A 143 10.74 -12.89 21.82
CA SER A 143 9.89 -12.38 20.74
C SER A 143 10.01 -13.23 19.48
N ILE A 144 11.23 -13.56 19.06
CA ILE A 144 11.50 -14.40 17.88
C ILE A 144 10.98 -15.82 18.08
N THR A 145 11.20 -16.40 19.25
CA THR A 145 10.72 -17.76 19.58
C THR A 145 9.20 -17.83 19.57
N ALA A 146 8.51 -16.82 20.11
CA ALA A 146 7.05 -16.72 20.08
C ALA A 146 6.52 -16.63 18.63
N GLN A 147 7.19 -15.84 17.80
CA GLN A 147 6.85 -15.68 16.38
C GLN A 147 7.00 -17.01 15.62
N PHE A 148 8.10 -17.73 15.86
CA PHE A 148 8.39 -19.03 15.25
C PHE A 148 7.38 -20.11 15.67
N LEU A 149 7.00 -20.15 16.94
CA LEU A 149 6.04 -21.13 17.47
C LEU A 149 4.63 -20.90 16.89
N VAL A 150 4.27 -19.64 16.63
CA VAL A 150 3.04 -19.26 15.92
C VAL A 150 3.08 -19.74 14.47
N GLU A 151 4.20 -19.57 13.77
CA GLU A 151 4.35 -20.03 12.39
C GLU A 151 4.22 -21.55 12.27
N ALA A 152 4.93 -22.30 13.12
CA ALA A 152 4.87 -23.76 13.14
C ALA A 152 3.44 -24.27 13.37
N LYS A 153 2.71 -23.65 14.30
CA LYS A 153 1.31 -23.99 14.59
C LYS A 153 0.38 -23.69 13.42
N GLN A 154 0.62 -22.60 12.68
CA GLN A 154 -0.16 -22.24 11.50
C GLN A 154 0.10 -23.17 10.31
N THR A 155 1.33 -23.65 10.11
CA THR A 155 1.66 -24.61 9.05
C THR A 155 0.97 -25.95 9.30
N VAL A 156 0.95 -26.42 10.55
CA VAL A 156 0.21 -27.63 10.94
C VAL A 156 -1.30 -27.45 10.68
N LEU A 157 -1.88 -26.31 11.06
CA LEU A 157 -3.29 -26.02 10.82
C LEU A 157 -3.63 -25.91 9.32
N ARG A 158 -2.72 -25.37 8.49
CA ARG A 158 -2.92 -25.26 7.04
C ARG A 158 -2.88 -26.63 6.35
N ASP A 159 -1.99 -27.52 6.78
CA ASP A 159 -1.96 -28.91 6.32
C ASP A 159 -3.22 -29.67 6.75
N SER A 160 -3.69 -29.46 7.98
CA SER A 160 -4.95 -30.02 8.46
C SER A 160 -6.16 -29.48 7.68
N TYR A 161 -6.17 -28.20 7.29
CA TYR A 161 -7.28 -27.58 6.56
C TYR A 161 -7.30 -27.96 5.08
N SER A 162 -6.14 -28.13 4.43
CA SER A 162 -6.11 -28.62 3.03
C SER A 162 -6.60 -30.07 2.95
N LYS A 163 -6.26 -30.91 3.95
CA LYS A 163 -6.82 -32.26 4.11
C LYS A 163 -8.32 -32.26 4.46
N ALA A 164 -8.84 -31.19 5.05
CA ALA A 164 -10.27 -31.03 5.33
C ALA A 164 -11.11 -30.66 4.10
N GLN A 165 -10.51 -30.00 3.10
CA GLN A 165 -11.19 -29.70 1.84
C GLN A 165 -11.35 -30.90 0.90
N GLU A 166 -10.63 -32.00 1.12
CA GLU A 166 -10.75 -33.23 0.33
C GLU A 166 -11.98 -34.09 0.69
N GLY A 167 -12.88 -33.60 1.55
CA GLY A 167 -14.22 -34.18 1.72
C GLY A 167 -14.29 -35.53 2.44
N LYS A 168 -13.23 -35.93 3.18
CA LYS A 168 -13.21 -37.17 3.96
C LYS A 168 -12.89 -36.90 5.43
N TRP A 169 -13.89 -36.40 6.16
CA TRP A 169 -13.93 -36.56 7.61
C TRP A 169 -15.26 -37.19 7.99
N SER A 170 -15.24 -38.51 8.17
CA SER A 170 -16.14 -39.19 9.11
C SER A 170 -15.31 -39.46 10.36
N ILE A 171 -15.74 -38.91 11.50
CA ILE A 171 -15.21 -39.39 12.78
C ILE A 171 -16.10 -40.57 13.14
N GLU A 172 -15.61 -41.79 12.93
CA GLU A 172 -16.26 -42.99 13.45
C GLU A 172 -16.03 -43.02 14.96
N VAL A 173 -17.07 -42.67 15.72
CA VAL A 173 -17.12 -42.87 17.17
C VAL A 173 -18.17 -43.94 17.40
N ASN A 174 -17.74 -45.19 17.63
CA ASN A 174 -18.58 -46.35 17.98
C ASN A 174 -19.88 -46.50 17.14
N ASP A 175 -19.80 -47.19 16.00
CA ASP A 175 -20.93 -47.64 15.14
C ASP A 175 -22.00 -46.61 14.69
N ASP A 176 -21.96 -45.37 15.19
CA ASP A 176 -22.84 -44.28 14.80
C ASP A 176 -22.05 -43.26 13.96
N THR A 177 -22.19 -43.35 12.64
CA THR A 177 -21.74 -42.29 11.73
C THR A 177 -22.62 -41.05 11.91
N VAL A 178 -22.14 -40.06 12.66
CA VAL A 178 -22.76 -38.73 12.72
C VAL A 178 -22.34 -37.94 11.48
N PRO A 179 -23.25 -37.61 10.54
CA PRO A 179 -22.91 -36.76 9.42
C PRO A 179 -22.55 -35.36 9.95
N LEU A 180 -21.30 -34.94 9.77
CA LEU A 180 -20.91 -33.55 9.89
C LEU A 180 -21.54 -32.78 8.72
N VAL A 181 -22.81 -32.42 8.90
CA VAL A 181 -23.51 -31.57 7.95
C VAL A 181 -22.76 -30.23 7.93
N ALA A 182 -22.12 -29.93 6.80
CA ALA A 182 -21.47 -28.65 6.52
C ALA A 182 -22.51 -27.51 6.34
N THR A 183 -23.50 -27.43 7.23
CA THR A 183 -24.45 -26.34 7.31
C THR A 183 -23.84 -25.23 8.18
N SER A 184 -23.19 -24.25 7.55
CA SER A 184 -23.19 -22.83 8.03
C SER A 184 -22.18 -21.92 7.33
N VAL A 185 -21.26 -22.41 6.49
CA VAL A 185 -20.21 -21.55 5.88
C VAL A 185 -20.81 -20.48 4.95
N THR A 186 -21.85 -20.83 4.19
CA THR A 186 -22.50 -19.92 3.22
C THR A 186 -23.25 -18.75 3.87
N TYR A 187 -23.90 -18.97 5.02
CA TYR A 187 -24.69 -17.93 5.69
C TYR A 187 -23.80 -16.83 6.29
N LYS A 188 -22.63 -17.21 6.84
CA LYS A 188 -21.67 -16.25 7.39
C LYS A 188 -21.14 -15.31 6.31
N THR A 189 -20.82 -15.83 5.12
CA THR A 189 -20.32 -15.00 4.01
C THR A 189 -21.37 -13.98 3.55
N ALA A 190 -22.63 -14.37 3.37
CA ALA A 190 -23.68 -13.45 2.92
C ALA A 190 -23.88 -12.27 3.90
N ARG A 191 -23.86 -12.53 5.21
CA ARG A 191 -24.00 -11.47 6.24
C ARG A 191 -22.86 -10.46 6.19
N VAL A 192 -21.62 -10.93 6.04
CA VAL A 192 -20.43 -10.07 5.92
C VAL A 192 -20.52 -9.15 4.70
N TRP A 193 -20.95 -9.71 3.56
CA TRP A 193 -21.16 -8.94 2.34
C TRP A 193 -22.22 -7.85 2.50
N ILE A 194 -23.36 -8.17 3.12
CA ILE A 194 -24.43 -7.19 3.38
C ILE A 194 -23.92 -6.06 4.27
N ILE A 195 -23.15 -6.36 5.32
CA ILE A 195 -22.58 -5.35 6.21
C ILE A 195 -21.60 -4.43 5.44
N ASN A 196 -20.70 -5.01 4.65
CA ASN A 196 -19.71 -4.25 3.90
C ASN A 196 -20.36 -3.38 2.81
N LEU A 197 -21.43 -3.88 2.17
CA LEU A 197 -22.23 -3.12 1.23
C LEU A 197 -22.93 -1.94 1.92
N TRP A 198 -23.52 -2.14 3.10
CA TRP A 198 -24.13 -1.07 3.89
C TRP A 198 -23.13 0.01 4.30
N LYS A 199 -21.94 -0.36 4.77
CA LYS A 199 -20.88 0.61 5.08
C LYS A 199 -20.51 1.46 3.87
N THR A 200 -20.44 0.81 2.71
CA THR A 200 -20.12 1.46 1.45
C THR A 200 -21.23 2.41 1.00
N ALA A 201 -22.49 1.96 1.07
CA ALA A 201 -23.66 2.79 0.79
C ALA A 201 -23.74 4.00 1.75
N PHE A 202 -23.43 3.81 3.03
CA PHE A 202 -23.35 4.89 4.00
C PHE A 202 -22.28 5.94 3.61
N LEU A 203 -21.07 5.51 3.26
CA LEU A 203 -20.01 6.43 2.82
C LEU A 203 -20.38 7.16 1.53
N PHE A 204 -21.07 6.49 0.61
CA PHE A 204 -21.57 7.11 -0.61
C PHE A 204 -22.65 8.17 -0.30
N GLY A 205 -23.61 7.86 0.57
CA GLY A 205 -24.61 8.82 1.04
C GLY A 205 -23.98 10.01 1.77
N LEU A 206 -22.97 9.77 2.60
CA LEU A 206 -22.20 10.82 3.26
C LEU A 206 -21.48 11.72 2.25
N LEU A 207 -20.83 11.14 1.24
CA LEU A 207 -20.18 11.89 0.17
C LEU A 207 -21.19 12.78 -0.58
N PHE A 208 -22.38 12.24 -0.90
CA PHE A 208 -23.45 12.99 -1.53
C PHE A 208 -23.90 14.18 -0.65
N CYS A 209 -24.13 13.96 0.65
CA CYS A 209 -24.49 15.02 1.59
C CYS A 209 -23.42 16.12 1.66
N ILE A 210 -22.13 15.74 1.72
CA ILE A 210 -21.02 16.70 1.77
C ILE A 210 -20.93 17.47 0.45
N ALA A 211 -21.05 16.80 -0.71
CA ALA A 211 -21.00 17.43 -2.01
C ALA A 211 -22.19 18.39 -2.24
N TYR A 212 -23.39 18.01 -1.79
CA TYR A 212 -24.56 18.89 -1.83
C TYR A 212 -24.38 20.12 -0.94
N PHE A 213 -23.85 19.95 0.27
CA PHE A 213 -23.52 21.07 1.15
C PHE A 213 -22.40 21.95 0.59
N MET A 214 -21.42 21.37 -0.12
CA MET A 214 -20.41 22.15 -0.83
C MET A 214 -21.04 23.06 -1.89
N VAL A 215 -22.00 22.55 -2.68
CA VAL A 215 -22.73 23.35 -3.68
C VAL A 215 -23.47 24.52 -3.02
N PHE A 216 -24.12 24.28 -1.89
CA PHE A 216 -24.73 25.36 -1.09
C PHE A 216 -23.73 26.47 -0.76
N VAL A 217 -22.59 26.10 -0.17
CA VAL A 217 -21.53 27.04 0.23
C VAL A 217 -20.98 27.79 -0.98
N GLN A 218 -20.87 27.13 -2.12
CA GLN A 218 -20.37 27.72 -3.36
C GLN A 218 -21.36 28.72 -3.95
N MET A 219 -22.65 28.40 -4.02
CA MET A 219 -23.68 29.35 -4.45
C MET A 219 -23.79 30.56 -3.51
N TRP A 220 -23.63 30.32 -2.20
CA TRP A 220 -23.59 31.39 -1.20
C TRP A 220 -22.37 32.30 -1.38
N SER A 221 -21.19 31.71 -1.67
CA SER A 221 -19.96 32.46 -1.99
C SER A 221 -20.14 33.31 -3.25
N ASP A 222 -20.71 32.75 -4.32
CA ASP A 222 -20.97 33.44 -5.59
C ASP A 222 -21.86 34.68 -5.38
N ASP A 223 -22.91 34.54 -4.58
CA ASP A 223 -23.82 35.64 -4.23
C ASP A 223 -23.14 36.74 -3.41
N LEU A 224 -22.24 36.37 -2.48
CA LEU A 224 -21.49 37.33 -1.70
C LEU A 224 -20.52 38.15 -2.59
N VAL A 225 -19.89 37.50 -3.58
CA VAL A 225 -19.05 38.18 -4.58
C VAL A 225 -19.86 39.20 -5.38
N LEU A 226 -21.06 38.83 -5.85
CA LEU A 226 -21.96 39.73 -6.57
C LEU A 226 -22.42 40.92 -5.71
N LYS A 227 -22.77 40.68 -4.45
CA LYS A 227 -23.15 41.73 -3.50
C LYS A 227 -22.00 42.69 -3.21
N ASN A 228 -20.79 42.16 -3.05
CA ASN A 228 -19.59 42.95 -2.80
C ASN A 228 -19.19 43.82 -4.00
N ALA A 229 -19.44 43.35 -5.22
CA ALA A 229 -19.18 44.13 -6.43
C ALA A 229 -20.07 45.38 -6.56
N LYS A 230 -21.25 45.41 -5.92
CA LYS A 230 -22.20 46.56 -5.96
C LYS A 230 -22.51 47.04 -7.39
N GLY A 231 -22.58 46.11 -8.35
CA GLY A 231 -22.81 46.40 -9.76
C GLY A 231 -21.58 46.85 -10.55
N ALA A 232 -20.40 46.95 -9.92
CA ALA A 232 -19.15 47.14 -10.65
C ALA A 232 -18.86 45.92 -11.55
N PRO A 233 -18.25 46.12 -12.73
CA PRO A 233 -17.88 45.01 -13.59
C PRO A 233 -16.85 44.11 -12.88
N LEU A 234 -17.18 42.82 -12.78
CA LEU A 234 -16.25 41.81 -12.26
C LEU A 234 -15.13 41.61 -13.29
N VAL A 235 -13.88 41.77 -12.86
CA VAL A 235 -12.70 41.57 -13.69
C VAL A 235 -12.01 40.29 -13.26
N SER A 236 -11.83 39.35 -14.19
CA SER A 236 -11.07 38.12 -13.96
C SER A 236 -9.57 38.43 -13.82
N LEU A 237 -8.87 37.65 -13.01
CA LEU A 237 -7.40 37.71 -12.94
C LEU A 237 -6.78 37.22 -14.26
N HIS A 238 -5.62 37.80 -14.59
CA HIS A 238 -4.88 37.44 -15.78
C HIS A 238 -4.14 36.11 -15.57
N ASP A 239 -4.57 35.05 -16.26
CA ASP A 239 -3.89 33.75 -16.22
C ASP A 239 -2.85 33.71 -17.34
N VAL A 240 -1.61 34.06 -17.01
CA VAL A 240 -0.49 34.14 -17.97
C VAL A 240 -0.27 32.80 -18.68
N VAL A 241 -0.47 31.67 -17.99
CA VAL A 241 -0.23 30.36 -18.58
C VAL A 241 -1.29 30.05 -19.63
N TYR A 242 -2.56 30.24 -19.26
CA TYR A 242 -3.69 30.06 -20.17
C TYR A 242 -3.60 31.00 -21.37
N GLU A 243 -3.28 32.27 -21.16
CA GLU A 243 -3.30 33.26 -22.23
C GLU A 243 -2.16 33.08 -23.22
N ARG A 244 -0.94 32.83 -22.73
CA ARG A 244 0.28 32.80 -23.56
C ARG A 244 0.61 31.42 -24.13
N TYR A 245 0.42 30.35 -23.36
CA TYR A 245 0.94 29.03 -23.74
C TYR A 245 -0.13 28.07 -24.25
N ILE A 246 -1.40 28.26 -23.92
CA ILE A 246 -2.47 27.36 -24.39
C ILE A 246 -2.92 27.73 -25.82
N PRO A 247 -2.80 26.80 -26.79
CA PRO A 247 -3.25 27.03 -28.16
C PRO A 247 -4.76 27.34 -28.27
N LYS A 248 -5.13 28.17 -29.27
CA LYS A 248 -6.53 28.63 -29.46
C LYS A 248 -7.55 27.50 -29.63
N TYR A 249 -7.18 26.38 -30.25
CA TYR A 249 -8.09 25.25 -30.46
C TYR A 249 -8.44 24.53 -29.16
N PHE A 250 -7.52 24.48 -28.19
CA PHE A 250 -7.79 23.92 -26.86
C PHE A 250 -8.74 24.79 -26.04
N LYS A 251 -8.72 26.12 -26.24
CA LYS A 251 -9.61 27.08 -25.58
C LYS A 251 -11.07 26.95 -26.02
N GLN A 252 -11.35 26.27 -27.13
CA GLN A 252 -12.69 26.04 -27.66
C GLN A 252 -13.29 24.71 -27.19
N LEU A 253 -12.57 23.93 -26.38
CA LEU A 253 -13.09 22.67 -25.87
C LEU A 253 -14.32 22.92 -24.98
N PRO A 254 -15.36 22.08 -25.10
CA PRO A 254 -16.53 22.19 -24.25
C PRO A 254 -16.14 21.91 -22.79
N SER A 255 -16.71 22.67 -21.85
CA SER A 255 -16.44 22.49 -20.42
C SER A 255 -16.74 21.08 -19.93
N THR A 256 -17.73 20.41 -20.52
CA THR A 256 -18.14 19.03 -20.19
C THR A 256 -17.05 17.98 -20.41
N ILE A 257 -15.99 18.29 -21.16
CA ILE A 257 -14.87 17.35 -21.37
C ILE A 257 -14.11 17.07 -20.07
N VAL A 258 -14.17 17.97 -19.09
CA VAL A 258 -13.46 17.83 -17.81
C VAL A 258 -14.08 16.77 -16.90
N ASP A 259 -15.34 16.41 -17.12
CA ASP A 259 -16.05 15.44 -16.30
C ASP A 259 -15.71 14.00 -16.73
N ALA A 260 -15.37 13.81 -18.00
CA ALA A 260 -15.07 12.50 -18.56
C ALA A 260 -13.91 11.78 -17.84
N PRO A 261 -12.72 12.40 -17.62
CA PRO A 261 -11.64 11.76 -16.88
C PRO A 261 -12.03 11.32 -15.46
N ILE A 262 -12.88 12.10 -14.76
CA ILE A 262 -13.34 11.77 -13.42
C ILE A 262 -14.29 10.58 -13.47
N GLY A 263 -15.26 10.61 -14.38
CA GLY A 263 -16.20 9.50 -14.61
C GLY A 263 -15.47 8.20 -14.93
N PHE A 264 -14.51 8.25 -15.87
CA PHE A 264 -13.69 7.07 -16.21
C PHE A 264 -12.81 6.62 -15.04
N GLY A 265 -12.19 7.55 -14.30
CA GLY A 265 -11.39 7.23 -13.13
C GLY A 265 -12.20 6.54 -12.02
N LEU A 266 -13.41 7.03 -11.75
CA LEU A 266 -14.35 6.43 -10.79
C LEU A 266 -14.81 5.05 -11.24
N LEU A 267 -15.27 4.90 -12.48
CA LEU A 267 -15.70 3.62 -13.04
C LEU A 267 -14.56 2.60 -13.02
N PHE A 268 -13.36 3.02 -13.38
CA PHE A 268 -12.18 2.17 -13.35
C PHE A 268 -11.80 1.77 -11.92
N SER A 269 -11.90 2.69 -10.94
CA SER A 269 -11.70 2.38 -9.52
C SER A 269 -12.72 1.37 -8.99
N ILE A 270 -13.99 1.49 -9.37
CA ILE A 270 -15.03 0.51 -9.02
C ILE A 270 -14.72 -0.86 -9.65
N ALA A 271 -14.44 -0.89 -10.95
CA ALA A 271 -14.09 -2.12 -11.67
C ALA A 271 -12.86 -2.80 -11.08
N PHE A 272 -11.82 -2.01 -10.76
CA PHE A 272 -10.61 -2.48 -10.11
C PHE A 272 -10.90 -3.02 -8.71
N SER A 273 -11.74 -2.34 -7.93
CA SER A 273 -12.14 -2.79 -6.59
C SER A 273 -12.83 -4.16 -6.63
N ILE A 274 -13.75 -4.35 -7.58
CA ILE A 274 -14.46 -5.62 -7.80
C ILE A 274 -13.48 -6.72 -8.26
N TRP A 275 -12.58 -6.39 -9.19
CA TRP A 275 -11.60 -7.34 -9.72
C TRP A 275 -10.60 -7.81 -8.66
N VAL A 276 -10.10 -6.89 -7.83
CA VAL A 276 -8.98 -7.14 -6.92
C VAL A 276 -9.41 -7.50 -5.50
N GLY A 277 -10.55 -7.00 -5.01
CA GLY A 277 -11.03 -7.31 -3.66
C GLY A 277 -11.47 -8.77 -3.46
N GLY A 278 -11.47 -9.56 -4.54
CA GLY A 278 -11.67 -11.01 -4.50
C GLY A 278 -13.05 -11.42 -3.97
N ARG A 279 -13.15 -12.65 -3.47
CA ARG A 279 -14.41 -13.22 -2.93
C ARG A 279 -14.74 -12.75 -1.51
N GLN A 280 -13.80 -12.13 -0.80
CA GLN A 280 -13.97 -11.81 0.62
C GLN A 280 -14.56 -10.41 0.83
N ASP A 281 -14.07 -9.39 0.13
CA ASP A 281 -14.62 -8.02 0.21
C ASP A 281 -14.26 -7.16 -1.02
N PRO A 282 -15.06 -7.22 -2.10
CA PRO A 282 -14.82 -6.38 -3.28
C PRO A 282 -15.02 -4.88 -3.04
N THR A 283 -15.66 -4.50 -1.93
CA THR A 283 -15.98 -3.10 -1.64
C THR A 283 -14.91 -2.39 -0.83
N ARG A 284 -13.86 -3.10 -0.36
CA ARG A 284 -12.82 -2.54 0.51
C ARG A 284 -12.15 -1.29 -0.08
N TYR A 285 -11.63 -1.38 -1.31
CA TYR A 285 -10.95 -0.26 -1.97
C TYR A 285 -11.91 0.90 -2.30
N MET A 286 -13.16 0.56 -2.61
CA MET A 286 -14.21 1.54 -2.82
C MET A 286 -14.51 2.32 -1.53
N ARG A 287 -14.60 1.66 -0.36
CA ARG A 287 -14.77 2.33 0.94
C ARG A 287 -13.59 3.25 1.27
N ARG A 288 -12.36 2.79 1.06
CA ARG A 288 -11.14 3.62 1.24
C ARG A 288 -11.17 4.88 0.39
N SER A 289 -11.56 4.73 -0.88
CA SER A 289 -11.65 5.84 -1.83
C SER A 289 -12.77 6.81 -1.44
N LEU A 290 -13.97 6.31 -1.13
CA LEU A 290 -15.10 7.14 -0.70
C LEU A 290 -14.79 7.92 0.58
N TYR A 291 -14.16 7.28 1.57
CA TYR A 291 -13.77 7.95 2.80
C TYR A 291 -12.77 9.09 2.54
N GLY A 292 -11.76 8.85 1.70
CA GLY A 292 -10.82 9.90 1.30
C GLY A 292 -11.46 11.04 0.52
N LEU A 293 -12.41 10.72 -0.37
CA LEU A 293 -13.21 11.73 -1.08
C LEU A 293 -14.08 12.55 -0.12
N CYS A 294 -14.75 11.93 0.86
CA CYS A 294 -15.52 12.66 1.87
C CYS A 294 -14.67 13.72 2.58
N CYS A 295 -13.45 13.36 3.00
CA CYS A 295 -12.57 14.31 3.66
C CYS A 295 -12.03 15.38 2.70
N LEU A 296 -11.70 15.03 1.46
CA LEU A 296 -11.23 15.98 0.44
C LEU A 296 -12.31 17.01 0.11
N TYR A 297 -13.56 16.56 -0.09
CA TYR A 297 -14.71 17.45 -0.30
C TYR A 297 -15.03 18.27 0.94
N GLY A 298 -14.90 17.71 2.15
CA GLY A 298 -15.06 18.46 3.40
C GLY A 298 -14.03 19.60 3.53
N PHE A 299 -12.76 19.31 3.25
CA PHE A 299 -11.70 20.32 3.23
C PHE A 299 -11.95 21.38 2.14
N ARG A 300 -12.44 20.96 0.98
CA ARG A 300 -12.85 21.88 -0.10
C ARG A 300 -13.96 22.80 0.36
N THR A 301 -15.04 22.29 0.94
CA THR A 301 -16.15 23.10 1.45
C THR A 301 -15.65 24.14 2.46
N LEU A 302 -14.74 23.75 3.36
CA LEU A 302 -14.13 24.69 4.30
C LEU A 302 -13.32 25.78 3.58
N SER A 303 -12.52 25.41 2.57
CA SER A 303 -11.74 26.38 1.80
C SER A 303 -12.63 27.39 1.05
N ILE A 304 -13.77 26.96 0.49
CA ILE A 304 -14.72 27.86 -0.18
C ILE A 304 -15.39 28.78 0.84
N ALA A 305 -15.72 28.26 2.03
CA ALA A 305 -16.34 29.05 3.08
C ALA A 305 -15.40 30.15 3.63
N VAL A 306 -14.09 29.90 3.66
CA VAL A 306 -13.10 30.82 4.25
C VAL A 306 -12.38 31.71 3.23
N THR A 307 -12.35 31.33 1.95
CA THR A 307 -11.62 32.07 0.90
C THR A 307 -12.55 32.47 -0.23
N GLN A 308 -12.44 33.72 -0.66
CA GLN A 308 -13.15 34.26 -1.82
C GLN A 308 -12.13 34.80 -2.80
N LEU A 309 -12.17 34.29 -4.03
CA LEU A 309 -11.31 34.73 -5.12
C LEU A 309 -12.16 35.37 -6.23
N PRO A 310 -11.60 36.34 -6.97
CA PRO A 310 -12.26 36.90 -8.14
C PRO A 310 -12.61 35.80 -9.15
N PRO A 311 -13.79 35.87 -9.80
CA PRO A 311 -14.25 34.82 -10.68
C PRO A 311 -13.33 34.62 -11.87
N SER A 312 -13.07 33.36 -12.25
CA SER A 312 -12.31 33.01 -13.46
C SER A 312 -13.05 33.44 -14.73
N ASN A 313 -14.38 33.38 -14.69
CA ASN A 313 -15.25 33.86 -15.75
C ASN A 313 -16.50 34.57 -15.16
N PRO A 314 -16.55 35.91 -15.22
CA PRO A 314 -17.69 36.70 -14.75
C PRO A 314 -19.05 36.32 -15.36
N ALA A 315 -19.08 35.71 -16.54
CA ALA A 315 -20.31 35.31 -17.22
C ALA A 315 -21.06 34.18 -16.50
N PHE A 316 -20.40 33.44 -15.60
CA PHE A 316 -21.02 32.35 -14.85
C PHE A 316 -21.67 32.81 -13.53
N CYS A 317 -21.53 34.09 -13.17
CA CYS A 317 -22.04 34.63 -11.92
C CYS A 317 -23.56 34.78 -11.94
N LYS A 318 -24.22 34.08 -11.01
CA LYS A 318 -25.67 34.13 -10.80
C LYS A 318 -25.95 34.41 -9.32
N PRO A 319 -26.99 35.20 -9.00
CA PRO A 319 -27.38 35.45 -7.62
C PRO A 319 -27.87 34.16 -6.95
N PHE A 320 -27.84 34.13 -5.61
CA PHE A 320 -28.41 33.02 -4.87
C PHE A 320 -29.93 32.90 -5.16
N PRO A 321 -30.46 31.69 -5.39
CA PRO A 321 -31.89 31.49 -5.64
C PRO A 321 -32.75 32.07 -4.50
N ALA A 322 -33.77 32.84 -4.85
CA ALA A 322 -34.58 33.55 -3.87
C ALA A 322 -35.49 32.61 -3.06
N THR A 323 -35.85 31.48 -3.66
CA THR A 323 -36.75 30.48 -3.05
C THR A 323 -36.10 29.11 -2.97
N PHE A 324 -36.52 28.32 -1.98
CA PHE A 324 -36.06 26.94 -1.83
C PHE A 324 -36.40 26.05 -3.04
N GLN A 325 -37.51 26.36 -3.73
CA GLN A 325 -37.96 25.64 -4.93
C GLN A 325 -37.02 25.87 -6.13
N GLU A 326 -36.43 27.05 -6.25
CA GLU A 326 -35.40 27.35 -7.26
C GLU A 326 -34.02 26.81 -6.85
N TYR A 327 -33.76 26.75 -5.54
CA TYR A 327 -32.50 26.26 -5.00
C TYR A 327 -32.23 24.79 -5.33
N ILE A 328 -33.22 23.91 -5.20
CA ILE A 328 -33.06 22.47 -5.48
C ILE A 328 -32.58 22.20 -6.92
N PRO A 329 -33.28 22.65 -7.99
CA PRO A 329 -32.85 22.38 -9.36
C PRO A 329 -31.52 23.06 -9.68
N ALA A 330 -31.28 24.29 -9.19
CA ALA A 330 -30.00 24.98 -9.38
C ALA A 330 -28.84 24.20 -8.75
N SER A 331 -29.05 23.64 -7.55
CA SER A 331 -28.05 22.81 -6.86
C SER A 331 -27.76 21.52 -7.61
N LEU A 332 -28.79 20.87 -8.16
CA LEU A 332 -28.63 19.64 -8.95
C LEU A 332 -27.97 19.90 -10.32
N ASP A 333 -28.29 21.03 -10.97
CA ASP A 333 -27.64 21.44 -12.21
C ASP A 333 -26.16 21.76 -11.99
N MET A 334 -25.82 22.36 -10.85
CA MET A 334 -24.44 22.62 -10.47
C MET A 334 -23.69 21.33 -10.08
N LEU A 335 -24.34 20.42 -9.33
CA LEU A 335 -23.76 19.12 -8.97
C LEU A 335 -23.54 18.22 -10.19
N SER A 336 -24.38 18.33 -11.22
CA SER A 336 -24.25 17.60 -12.48
C SER A 336 -23.33 18.26 -13.51
N GLY A 337 -22.71 19.40 -13.18
CA GLY A 337 -21.80 20.13 -14.07
C GLY A 337 -22.50 20.92 -15.19
N LYS A 338 -23.84 20.96 -15.23
CA LYS A 338 -24.60 21.74 -16.21
C LYS A 338 -24.50 23.25 -15.97
N SER A 339 -24.44 23.67 -14.71
CA SER A 339 -24.19 25.06 -14.34
C SER A 339 -22.78 25.19 -13.76
N PRO A 340 -21.84 25.86 -14.45
CA PRO A 340 -20.55 26.20 -13.85
C PRO A 340 -20.76 27.21 -12.73
N ALA A 341 -19.83 27.22 -11.80
CA ALA A 341 -19.80 28.22 -10.74
C ALA A 341 -19.00 29.45 -11.15
N CYS A 342 -19.24 30.55 -10.45
CA CYS A 342 -18.60 31.82 -10.70
C CYS A 342 -17.34 32.02 -9.88
N SER A 343 -17.42 31.87 -8.55
CA SER A 343 -16.28 32.08 -7.68
C SER A 343 -15.23 31.04 -7.98
N ASP A 344 -14.00 31.53 -8.17
CA ASP A 344 -12.88 30.61 -8.22
C ASP A 344 -12.55 30.15 -6.80
N MET A 345 -11.98 28.95 -6.73
CA MET A 345 -11.72 28.27 -5.48
C MET A 345 -10.22 28.08 -5.37
N MET A 346 -9.65 28.26 -4.18
CA MET A 346 -8.20 28.13 -3.91
C MET A 346 -7.56 26.84 -4.47
N PHE A 347 -8.36 25.81 -4.74
CA PHE A 347 -7.94 24.68 -5.55
C PHE A 347 -9.10 24.12 -6.40
N SER A 348 -8.77 23.37 -7.45
CA SER A 348 -9.72 22.67 -8.33
C SER A 348 -10.15 21.32 -7.75
N GLY A 349 -11.45 21.10 -7.61
CA GLY A 349 -12.03 19.89 -7.04
C GLY A 349 -11.89 18.71 -8.01
N HIS A 350 -12.19 18.96 -9.28
CA HIS A 350 -12.00 18.03 -10.39
C HIS A 350 -10.57 17.47 -10.40
N THR A 351 -9.59 18.35 -10.27
CA THR A 351 -8.16 17.97 -10.25
C THR A 351 -7.79 17.18 -9.01
N GLY A 352 -8.19 17.65 -7.82
CA GLY A 352 -7.89 16.97 -6.57
C GLY A 352 -8.51 15.57 -6.49
N VAL A 353 -9.78 15.43 -6.88
CA VAL A 353 -10.51 14.15 -6.91
C VAL A 353 -9.85 13.17 -7.86
N LEU A 354 -9.57 13.60 -9.10
CA LEU A 354 -8.95 12.74 -10.09
C LEU A 354 -7.55 12.30 -9.65
N CYS A 355 -6.72 13.25 -9.19
CA CYS A 355 -5.39 12.95 -8.69
C CYS A 355 -5.43 11.95 -7.54
N PHE A 356 -6.35 12.15 -6.57
CA PHE A 356 -6.55 11.23 -5.47
C PHE A 356 -6.93 9.81 -5.96
N ILE A 357 -7.88 9.69 -6.89
CA ILE A 357 -8.33 8.40 -7.44
C ILE A 357 -7.18 7.68 -8.17
N LEU A 358 -6.46 8.38 -9.04
CA LEU A 358 -5.36 7.80 -9.82
C LEU A 358 -4.20 7.35 -8.93
N MET A 359 -3.87 8.13 -7.90
CA MET A 359 -2.85 7.75 -6.92
C MET A 359 -3.31 6.61 -6.02
N ARG A 360 -4.60 6.53 -5.69
CA ARG A 360 -5.15 5.38 -4.97
C ARG A 360 -5.01 4.09 -5.76
N LEU A 361 -5.35 4.11 -7.05
CA LEU A 361 -5.10 2.98 -7.95
C LEU A 361 -3.62 2.58 -7.97
N TRP A 362 -2.72 3.56 -7.94
CA TRP A 362 -1.28 3.29 -7.86
C TRP A 362 -0.88 2.53 -6.58
N PHE A 363 -1.38 2.96 -5.42
CA PHE A 363 -1.10 2.29 -4.14
C PHE A 363 -1.78 0.92 -4.04
N ASP A 364 -3.05 0.82 -4.43
CA ASP A 364 -3.78 -0.44 -4.34
C ASP A 364 -3.16 -1.52 -5.26
N THR A 365 -2.64 -1.15 -6.44
CA THR A 365 -1.92 -2.12 -7.30
C THR A 365 -0.61 -2.63 -6.67
N ALA A 366 -0.03 -1.93 -5.69
CA ALA A 366 1.18 -2.37 -5.00
C ALA A 366 0.91 -3.54 -4.05
N ASN A 367 -0.22 -3.49 -3.35
CA ASN A 367 -0.47 -4.28 -2.14
C ASN A 367 -1.28 -5.57 -2.37
N ASN A 368 -1.78 -5.80 -3.59
CA ASN A 368 -2.88 -6.75 -3.80
C ASN A 368 -2.54 -7.99 -4.62
N GLY A 369 -1.26 -8.40 -4.67
CA GLY A 369 -0.85 -9.59 -5.42
C GLY A 369 -1.11 -9.52 -6.95
N VAL A 370 -1.42 -8.33 -7.48
CA VAL A 370 -1.59 -8.10 -8.92
C VAL A 370 -0.28 -8.47 -9.62
N LYS A 371 -0.38 -9.28 -10.69
CA LYS A 371 0.77 -9.73 -11.47
C LYS A 371 1.62 -8.52 -11.90
N PRO A 372 2.97 -8.63 -11.91
CA PRO A 372 3.85 -7.49 -12.19
C PRO A 372 3.51 -6.75 -13.49
N PHE A 373 3.22 -7.48 -14.57
CA PHE A 373 2.85 -6.89 -15.86
C PHE A 373 1.63 -5.96 -15.76
N PHE A 374 0.51 -6.42 -15.21
CA PHE A 374 -0.70 -5.62 -15.06
C PHE A 374 -0.50 -4.44 -14.11
N ARG A 375 0.33 -4.60 -13.07
CA ARG A 375 0.71 -3.52 -12.17
C ARG A 375 1.41 -2.38 -12.92
N TYR A 376 2.41 -2.69 -13.74
CA TYR A 376 3.10 -1.68 -14.55
C TYR A 376 2.17 -1.01 -15.57
N LEU A 377 1.28 -1.78 -16.21
CA LEU A 377 0.32 -1.24 -17.16
C LEU A 377 -0.64 -0.23 -16.50
N ILE A 378 -1.29 -0.61 -15.39
CA ILE A 378 -2.24 0.27 -14.69
C ILE A 378 -1.56 1.55 -14.22
N ARG A 379 -0.34 1.43 -13.69
CA ARG A 379 0.48 2.57 -13.24
C ARG A 379 0.83 3.51 -14.37
N THR A 380 1.23 2.98 -15.52
CA THR A 380 1.54 3.77 -16.70
C THR A 380 0.30 4.51 -17.20
N VAL A 381 -0.83 3.82 -17.30
CA VAL A 381 -2.12 4.41 -17.68
C VAL A 381 -2.53 5.51 -16.70
N ALA A 382 -2.36 5.30 -15.39
CA ALA A 382 -2.70 6.30 -14.38
C ALA A 382 -1.85 7.56 -14.50
N VAL A 383 -0.54 7.44 -14.74
CA VAL A 383 0.35 8.60 -14.93
C VAL A 383 0.03 9.35 -16.21
N VAL A 384 -0.18 8.65 -17.32
CA VAL A 384 -0.56 9.27 -18.60
C VAL A 384 -1.91 9.98 -18.46
N ALA A 385 -2.92 9.33 -17.85
CA ALA A 385 -4.22 9.93 -17.59
C ALA A 385 -4.09 11.18 -16.72
N TYR A 386 -3.29 11.14 -15.66
CA TYR A 386 -3.02 12.29 -14.79
C TYR A 386 -2.46 13.47 -15.58
N CYS A 387 -1.40 13.26 -16.37
CA CYS A 387 -0.78 14.33 -17.17
C CYS A 387 -1.75 14.93 -18.20
N LEU A 388 -2.50 14.06 -18.91
CA LEU A 388 -3.49 14.51 -19.90
C LEU A 388 -4.62 15.30 -19.26
N SER A 389 -5.12 14.86 -18.10
CA SER A 389 -6.23 15.53 -17.42
C SER A 389 -5.82 16.87 -16.82
N VAL A 390 -4.65 16.97 -16.18
CA VAL A 390 -4.14 18.27 -15.70
C VAL A 390 -4.00 19.26 -16.85
N THR A 391 -3.44 18.81 -17.98
CA THR A 391 -3.33 19.65 -19.19
C THR A 391 -4.71 20.08 -19.70
N THR A 392 -5.68 19.16 -19.70
CA THR A 392 -7.06 19.44 -20.13
C THR A 392 -7.74 20.45 -19.19
N PHE A 393 -7.55 20.32 -17.88
CA PHE A 393 -8.15 21.23 -16.89
C PHE A 393 -7.59 22.66 -17.02
N ILE A 394 -6.28 22.81 -17.25
CA ILE A 394 -5.66 24.11 -17.56
C ILE A 394 -6.23 24.66 -18.88
N ALA A 395 -6.36 23.80 -19.90
CA ALA A 395 -6.81 24.20 -21.23
C ALA A 395 -8.26 24.68 -21.30
N VAL A 396 -9.17 24.14 -20.46
CA VAL A 396 -10.60 24.52 -20.45
C VAL A 396 -10.86 25.79 -19.63
N ARG A 397 -9.92 26.17 -18.74
CA ARG A 397 -10.02 27.38 -17.88
C ARG A 397 -11.32 27.49 -17.08
N LEU A 398 -11.75 26.39 -16.46
CA LEU A 398 -12.79 26.45 -15.43
C LEU A 398 -12.28 27.06 -14.12
N HIS A 399 -10.98 26.89 -13.86
CA HIS A 399 -10.25 27.42 -12.72
C HIS A 399 -8.97 28.08 -13.20
N TYR A 400 -8.37 28.95 -12.39
CA TYR A 400 -7.01 29.41 -12.67
C TYR A 400 -6.03 28.25 -12.66
N THR A 401 -4.96 28.38 -13.44
CA THR A 401 -3.89 27.38 -13.53
C THR A 401 -3.33 27.02 -12.14
N MET A 402 -3.19 28.00 -11.24
CA MET A 402 -2.72 27.72 -9.87
C MET A 402 -3.68 26.84 -9.07
N ASP A 403 -4.99 27.00 -9.24
CA ASP A 403 -5.97 26.19 -8.50
C ASP A 403 -5.94 24.73 -8.97
N VAL A 404 -5.67 24.51 -10.27
CA VAL A 404 -5.42 23.17 -10.83
C VAL A 404 -4.17 22.57 -10.19
N LEU A 405 -3.05 23.30 -10.14
CA LEU A 405 -1.79 22.81 -9.57
C LEU A 405 -1.90 22.54 -8.06
N ILE A 406 -2.51 23.43 -7.30
CA ILE A 406 -2.76 23.25 -5.86
C ILE A 406 -3.68 22.05 -5.66
N GLY A 407 -4.73 21.92 -6.48
CA GLY A 407 -5.64 20.77 -6.44
C GLY A 407 -4.92 19.45 -6.66
N ALA A 408 -4.02 19.40 -7.65
CA ALA A 408 -3.19 18.23 -7.90
C ALA A 408 -2.26 17.91 -6.71
N ALA A 409 -1.59 18.92 -6.15
CA ALA A 409 -0.69 18.74 -5.00
C ALA A 409 -1.44 18.24 -3.75
N ILE A 410 -2.62 18.80 -3.46
CA ILE A 410 -3.48 18.35 -2.37
C ILE A 410 -3.94 16.92 -2.63
N GLY A 411 -4.46 16.61 -3.82
CA GLY A 411 -4.93 15.26 -4.15
C GLY A 411 -3.85 14.19 -4.00
N PHE A 412 -2.63 14.48 -4.46
CA PHE A 412 -1.47 13.61 -4.32
C PHE A 412 -1.08 13.43 -2.84
N SER A 413 -0.93 14.53 -2.10
CA SER A 413 -0.56 14.52 -0.68
C SER A 413 -1.60 13.79 0.17
N TRP A 414 -2.88 13.95 -0.18
CA TRP A 414 -4.00 13.28 0.47
C TRP A 414 -3.96 11.78 0.25
N ALA A 415 -3.69 11.33 -0.98
CA ALA A 415 -3.57 9.90 -1.29
C ALA A 415 -2.41 9.24 -0.50
N ILE A 416 -1.25 9.88 -0.44
CA ILE A 416 -0.10 9.42 0.37
C ILE A 416 -0.46 9.38 1.85
N SER A 417 -1.01 10.47 2.38
CA SER A 417 -1.36 10.57 3.80
C SER A 417 -2.37 9.49 4.19
N PHE A 418 -3.34 9.21 3.33
CA PHE A 418 -4.31 8.14 3.53
C PHE A 418 -3.64 6.77 3.55
N GLU A 419 -2.80 6.47 2.56
CA GLU A 419 -2.13 5.17 2.51
C GLU A 419 -1.23 4.95 3.73
N ASN A 420 -0.43 5.94 4.09
CA ASN A 420 0.39 5.91 5.29
C ASN A 420 -0.44 5.77 6.56
N SER A 421 -1.63 6.40 6.64
CA SER A 421 -2.51 6.26 7.79
C SER A 421 -3.05 4.84 7.94
N PHE A 422 -3.40 4.17 6.83
CA PHE A 422 -3.89 2.79 6.89
C PHE A 422 -2.79 1.77 7.22
N VAL A 423 -1.55 2.04 6.81
CA VAL A 423 -0.39 1.16 7.08
C VAL A 423 0.20 1.42 8.47
N MET A 424 0.44 2.68 8.83
CA MET A 424 1.22 3.04 10.01
C MET A 424 0.39 3.10 11.30
N LEU A 425 -0.83 3.66 11.30
CA LEU A 425 -1.58 3.80 12.56
C LEU A 425 -1.76 2.47 13.30
N PRO A 426 -2.11 1.35 12.65
CA PRO A 426 -2.25 0.07 13.33
C PRO A 426 -0.97 -0.43 14.02
N LEU A 427 0.21 -0.01 13.55
CA LEU A 427 1.51 -0.42 14.11
C LEU A 427 1.88 0.40 15.35
N TYR A 428 1.56 1.69 15.38
CA TYR A 428 2.01 2.59 16.44
C TYR A 428 1.05 2.73 17.60
N THR A 429 -0.25 2.49 17.41
CA THR A 429 -1.22 2.71 18.49
C THR A 429 -1.74 1.41 19.10
N THR A 430 -1.33 1.17 20.35
CA THR A 430 -1.91 0.15 21.22
C THR A 430 -3.24 0.57 21.82
N GLN A 431 -3.55 1.88 21.82
CA GLN A 431 -4.77 2.42 22.40
C GLN A 431 -5.90 2.55 21.36
N SER A 432 -7.10 2.12 21.75
CA SER A 432 -8.32 2.24 20.97
C SER A 432 -8.86 3.67 20.94
N GLY A 433 -8.22 4.55 20.17
CA GLY A 433 -8.73 5.90 19.88
C GLY A 433 -9.85 5.89 18.82
N PHE A 434 -10.67 6.95 18.80
CA PHE A 434 -11.76 7.12 17.83
C PHE A 434 -11.28 7.02 16.37
N ILE A 435 -10.13 7.63 16.04
CA ILE A 435 -9.56 7.58 14.67
C ILE A 435 -9.23 6.14 14.28
N LEU A 436 -8.63 5.35 15.18
CA LEU A 436 -8.33 3.95 14.91
C LEU A 436 -9.61 3.13 14.75
N ALA A 437 -10.64 3.39 15.56
CA ALA A 437 -11.94 2.75 15.43
C ALA A 437 -12.60 3.07 14.07
N LEU A 438 -12.50 4.31 13.60
CA LEU A 438 -13.00 4.73 12.30
C LEU A 438 -12.22 4.08 11.15
N LEU A 439 -10.88 4.08 11.21
CA LEU A 439 -10.05 3.40 10.20
C LEU A 439 -10.34 1.90 10.18
N ARG A 440 -10.46 1.25 11.34
CA ARG A 440 -10.89 -0.14 11.44
C ARG A 440 -12.30 -0.35 10.90
N TRP A 441 -13.22 0.58 11.09
CA TRP A 441 -14.57 0.48 10.53
C TRP A 441 -14.55 0.53 8.99
N VAL A 442 -13.73 1.43 8.41
CA VAL A 442 -13.50 1.53 6.96
C VAL A 442 -12.83 0.26 6.42
N GLU A 443 -11.80 -0.24 7.11
CA GLU A 443 -11.00 -1.41 6.71
C GLU A 443 -11.70 -2.75 6.93
N SER A 444 -12.52 -2.88 7.98
CA SER A 444 -13.04 -4.18 8.39
C SER A 444 -14.04 -4.73 7.38
N SER A 445 -13.57 -5.70 6.62
CA SER A 445 -14.36 -6.83 6.18
C SER A 445 -14.78 -7.61 7.43
N SER A 446 -16.08 -7.64 7.70
CA SER A 446 -16.67 -7.98 9.00
C SER A 446 -16.24 -9.36 9.56
N GLU A 447 -15.22 -9.35 10.40
CA GLU A 447 -15.08 -10.06 11.68
C GLU A 447 -13.76 -9.57 12.29
N PRO A 448 -13.68 -9.25 13.60
CA PRO A 448 -12.40 -9.40 14.27
C PRO A 448 -12.10 -10.89 14.15
N VAL A 449 -11.23 -11.26 13.22
CA VAL A 449 -10.53 -12.55 13.33
C VAL A 449 -9.96 -12.50 14.74
N ALA A 450 -10.55 -13.24 15.68
CA ALA A 450 -10.03 -13.38 17.03
C ALA A 450 -8.53 -13.56 16.86
N PRO A 451 -7.67 -12.72 17.46
CA PRO A 451 -6.29 -12.51 17.03
C PRO A 451 -5.57 -13.83 16.85
N SER A 452 -5.66 -14.37 15.64
CA SER A 452 -4.81 -15.42 15.15
C SER A 452 -3.58 -14.64 14.75
N LEU A 453 -2.73 -14.39 15.76
CA LEU A 453 -1.42 -13.76 15.69
C LEU A 453 -0.99 -13.54 14.24
N VAL A 454 -1.28 -12.33 13.76
CA VAL A 454 -0.85 -11.88 12.44
C VAL A 454 0.67 -11.96 12.48
N LYS A 455 1.21 -12.90 11.69
CA LYS A 455 2.64 -12.99 11.38
C LYS A 455 3.11 -11.60 10.96
N MET A 456 4.08 -11.04 11.66
CA MET A 456 4.95 -10.04 11.08
C MET A 456 5.99 -10.83 10.28
N ASP A 457 6.02 -10.65 8.95
CA ASP A 457 7.12 -11.11 8.09
C ASP A 457 8.22 -10.04 8.07
#